data_AF-A0A1H7ZSY3-F1
#
_entry.id   AF-A0A1H7ZSY3-F1
#
_cell.length_a   1.000
_cell.length_b   1.000
_cell.length_c   1.000
_cell.angle_alpha   90.00
_cell.angle_beta   90.00
_cell.angle_gamma   90.00
#
_symmetry.space_group_name_H-M   'P 1'
#
loop_
_entity.id
_entity.type
_entity.pdbx_description
1 polymer ?
#
loop_
_entity_poly.entity_id
_entity_poly.type
_entity_poly.pdbx_seq_one_letter_code
_entity_poly.pdbx_strand_id
1 'polypeptide(L)'
;METLQEIDVKKFSAEWWDNFLEVTQGQTKTAVFKNCMDKDETALLRSLVLDILKELCILRTVKYGFRAYVNGRIINTEEMGQIYDAPPLEGEDVETWSARVFGDKKFGMIINLGEKFNLQLSTIIALKAEHLFERVGFPRDGVNFTLFIGNYDKTPLGIHKDPTGQNVIHFHLGPGPKTMYTWDKDLYADLLSQGYKREEVDSLLPYATEFSFEEGDLYFMPEGEFHIGKQEGLSVAVTFWQYNLTKEKLAKKMQLVIHRQFLQKNEDILAPDRSSLESTDGIAEILEAFTIPPELSSLSYMDLMREAYRELRYSVASNAGYRTSPLVGAEKPLFELHDRVIREAPFKIRYRKSEYSGKLHIYVRGVKIEFNDFEGIRSLINKINEGQEHSVSELLSLLDPTWDKQIGLYILKMIYGAHGIRKVN
;
A
#
# COMPACT_ATOMS: atom_id res chain seq x y z
N MET A 1 -18.83 -26.39 5.51
CA MET A 1 -17.91 -25.27 5.28
C MET A 1 -18.36 -24.17 6.20
N GLU A 2 -17.68 -24.01 7.32
CA GLU A 2 -17.80 -22.78 8.11
C GLU A 2 -17.44 -21.62 7.17
N THR A 3 -18.28 -20.58 7.16
CA THR A 3 -17.97 -19.34 6.46
C THR A 3 -16.66 -18.81 7.03
N LEU A 4 -15.61 -18.71 6.20
CA LEU A 4 -14.26 -18.21 6.54
C LEU A 4 -14.23 -16.81 7.19
N GLN A 5 -15.39 -16.17 7.41
CA GLN A 5 -15.56 -14.86 8.02
C GLN A 5 -15.34 -14.84 9.55
N GLU A 6 -15.20 -15.99 10.23
CA GLU A 6 -15.02 -16.06 11.70
C GLU A 6 -13.60 -16.43 12.16
N ILE A 7 -12.60 -16.52 11.26
CA ILE A 7 -11.24 -16.84 11.69
C ILE A 7 -10.61 -15.60 12.37
N ASP A 8 -10.36 -15.72 13.67
CA ASP A 8 -9.66 -14.70 14.46
C ASP A 8 -8.16 -14.70 14.10
N VAL A 9 -7.78 -13.76 13.22
CA VAL A 9 -6.38 -13.63 12.79
C VAL A 9 -5.53 -13.06 13.92
N LYS A 10 -4.57 -13.86 14.38
CA LYS A 10 -3.66 -13.47 15.47
C LYS A 10 -2.77 -12.32 15.05
N LYS A 11 -2.74 -11.26 15.86
CA LYS A 11 -1.73 -10.20 15.76
C LYS A 11 -0.38 -10.72 16.24
N PHE A 12 0.70 -10.20 15.67
CA PHE A 12 2.01 -10.35 16.29
C PHE A 12 2.09 -9.47 17.54
N SER A 13 2.65 -10.00 18.62
CA SER A 13 2.80 -9.25 19.87
C SER A 13 3.93 -8.23 19.78
N ALA A 14 3.98 -7.35 20.77
CA ALA A 14 5.07 -6.40 20.93
C ALA A 14 6.43 -7.13 21.05
N GLU A 15 6.48 -8.18 21.88
CA GLU A 15 7.67 -9.01 22.10
C GLU A 15 8.12 -9.75 20.83
N TRP A 16 7.17 -10.19 20.00
CA TRP A 16 7.49 -10.80 18.72
C TRP A 16 8.26 -9.82 17.82
N TRP A 17 7.82 -8.56 17.77
CA TRP A 17 8.50 -7.51 17.01
C TRP A 17 9.83 -7.07 17.61
N ASP A 18 10.00 -7.14 18.93
CA ASP A 18 11.32 -6.93 19.57
C ASP A 18 12.32 -8.00 19.11
N ASN A 19 11.93 -9.28 19.17
CA ASN A 19 12.74 -10.38 18.65
C ASN A 19 13.02 -10.22 17.14
N PHE A 20 12.03 -9.80 16.36
CA PHE A 20 12.23 -9.52 14.94
C PHE A 20 13.33 -8.46 14.71
N LEU A 21 13.28 -7.34 15.44
CA LEU A 21 14.27 -6.28 15.32
C LEU A 21 15.65 -6.71 15.82
N GLU A 22 15.72 -7.54 16.86
CA GLU A 22 16.99 -8.10 17.34
C GLU A 22 17.62 -9.01 16.28
N VAL A 23 16.88 -10.00 15.78
CA VAL A 23 17.36 -10.97 14.78
C VAL A 23 17.76 -10.30 13.46
N THR A 24 16.99 -9.29 13.03
CA THR A 24 17.27 -8.52 11.80
C THR A 24 18.24 -7.36 12.02
N GLN A 25 18.78 -7.18 13.24
CA GLN A 25 19.68 -6.08 13.61
C GLN A 25 19.12 -4.71 13.20
N GLY A 26 17.88 -4.44 13.58
CA GLY A 26 17.16 -3.23 13.23
C GLY A 26 16.87 -3.14 11.74
N GLN A 27 16.43 -4.24 11.12
CA GLN A 27 16.11 -4.33 9.68
C GLN A 27 17.28 -4.14 8.72
N THR A 28 18.48 -4.56 9.12
CA THR A 28 19.69 -4.51 8.28
C THR A 28 20.20 -5.89 7.85
N LYS A 29 19.61 -6.97 8.39
CA LYS A 29 19.99 -8.35 8.11
C LYS A 29 18.81 -9.21 7.70
N THR A 30 18.99 -10.01 6.65
CA THR A 30 18.03 -11.02 6.17
C THR A 30 17.78 -12.11 7.20
N ALA A 31 16.52 -12.52 7.37
CA ALA A 31 16.13 -13.56 8.33
C ALA A 31 14.86 -14.31 7.91
N VAL A 32 14.71 -15.54 8.42
CA VAL A 32 13.48 -16.34 8.32
C VAL A 32 12.95 -16.59 9.73
N PHE A 33 11.65 -16.36 9.91
CA PHE A 33 10.91 -16.63 11.12
C PHE A 33 9.91 -17.75 10.86
N LYS A 34 10.03 -18.83 11.62
CA LYS A 34 9.27 -20.06 11.39
C LYS A 34 7.91 -20.05 12.09
N ASN A 35 6.91 -20.66 11.45
CA ASN A 35 5.57 -20.89 12.04
C ASN A 35 4.92 -19.61 12.58
N CYS A 36 4.93 -18.54 11.78
CA CYS A 36 4.37 -17.24 12.18
C CYS A 36 2.85 -17.18 11.99
N MET A 37 2.29 -17.98 11.07
CA MET A 37 0.86 -18.07 10.79
C MET A 37 0.47 -19.55 10.76
N ASP A 38 -0.71 -19.88 11.27
CA ASP A 38 -1.25 -21.23 11.17
C ASP A 38 -1.95 -21.46 9.81
N LYS A 39 -2.29 -22.72 9.52
CA LYS A 39 -2.83 -23.12 8.21
C LYS A 39 -4.21 -22.53 7.89
N ASP A 40 -5.02 -22.31 8.92
CA ASP A 40 -6.35 -21.71 8.75
C ASP A 40 -6.19 -20.23 8.40
N GLU A 41 -5.24 -19.55 9.05
CA GLU A 41 -4.89 -18.19 8.71
C GLU A 41 -4.34 -18.07 7.28
N THR A 42 -3.37 -18.89 6.88
CA THR A 42 -2.83 -18.84 5.51
C THR A 42 -3.90 -19.17 4.46
N ALA A 43 -4.81 -20.10 4.74
CA ALA A 43 -5.94 -20.41 3.86
C ALA A 43 -6.89 -19.22 3.69
N LEU A 44 -7.26 -18.53 4.78
CA LEU A 44 -8.04 -17.29 4.73
C LEU A 44 -7.32 -16.24 3.87
N LEU A 45 -6.03 -16.02 4.10
CA LEU A 45 -5.27 -15.00 3.36
C LEU A 45 -5.19 -15.34 1.86
N ARG A 46 -5.04 -16.63 1.48
CA ARG A 46 -5.11 -17.05 0.08
C ARG A 46 -6.48 -16.75 -0.54
N SER A 47 -7.58 -16.99 0.19
CA SER A 47 -8.93 -16.62 -0.26
C SER A 47 -9.04 -15.11 -0.53
N LEU A 48 -8.55 -14.28 0.39
CA LEU A 48 -8.60 -12.81 0.22
C LEU A 48 -7.71 -12.34 -0.94
N VAL A 49 -6.61 -13.03 -1.24
CA VAL A 49 -5.79 -12.80 -2.43
C VAL A 49 -6.56 -13.11 -3.72
N LEU A 50 -7.37 -14.18 -3.74
CA LEU A 50 -8.24 -14.48 -4.88
C LEU A 50 -9.34 -13.43 -5.06
N ASP A 51 -9.89 -12.87 -3.98
CA ASP A 51 -10.84 -11.77 -4.07
C ASP A 51 -10.23 -10.54 -4.76
N ILE A 52 -8.97 -10.21 -4.44
CA ILE A 52 -8.24 -9.13 -5.13
C ILE A 52 -8.12 -9.43 -6.62
N LEU A 53 -7.77 -10.67 -6.97
CA LEU A 53 -7.62 -11.07 -8.36
C LEU A 53 -8.96 -11.01 -9.11
N LYS A 54 -10.06 -11.44 -8.48
CA LYS A 54 -11.41 -11.34 -9.02
C LYS A 54 -11.79 -9.88 -9.30
N GLU A 55 -11.54 -8.98 -8.35
CA GLU A 55 -11.77 -7.54 -8.53
C GLU A 55 -10.95 -6.96 -9.69
N LEU A 56 -9.68 -7.33 -9.80
CA LEU A 56 -8.82 -6.89 -10.91
C LEU A 56 -9.30 -7.41 -12.27
N CYS A 57 -9.86 -8.62 -12.32
CA CYS A 57 -10.46 -9.18 -13.53
C CYS A 57 -11.72 -8.42 -13.93
N ILE A 58 -12.57 -8.04 -12.97
CA ILE A 58 -13.76 -7.19 -13.21
C ILE A 58 -13.34 -5.82 -13.75
N LEU A 59 -12.32 -5.20 -13.14
CA LEU A 59 -11.79 -3.90 -13.56
C LEU A 59 -11.01 -3.94 -14.87
N ARG A 60 -10.57 -5.13 -15.32
CA ARG A 60 -9.75 -5.37 -16.52
C ARG A 60 -8.60 -4.36 -16.67
N THR A 61 -7.79 -4.23 -15.62
CA THR A 61 -6.78 -3.16 -15.57
C THR A 61 -5.40 -3.63 -15.09
N VAL A 62 -4.36 -3.04 -15.69
CA VAL A 62 -2.96 -3.20 -15.27
C VAL A 62 -2.42 -1.94 -14.57
N LYS A 63 -3.24 -0.88 -14.42
CA LYS A 63 -2.82 0.43 -13.89
C LYS A 63 -2.22 0.37 -12.48
N TYR A 64 -2.52 -0.69 -11.74
CA TYR A 64 -2.04 -0.90 -10.38
C TYR A 64 -0.85 -1.87 -10.30
N GLY A 65 -0.12 -2.06 -11.42
CA GLY A 65 1.08 -2.88 -11.46
C GLY A 65 0.81 -4.37 -11.51
N PHE A 66 -0.36 -4.77 -12.00
CA PHE A 66 -0.68 -6.17 -12.29
C PHE A 66 0.09 -6.62 -13.54
N ARG A 67 0.99 -7.59 -13.36
CA ARG A 67 1.80 -8.21 -14.40
C ARG A 67 1.68 -9.72 -14.29
N ALA A 68 1.54 -10.40 -15.42
CA ALA A 68 1.56 -11.86 -15.50
C ALA A 68 2.65 -12.33 -16.45
N TYR A 69 3.24 -13.47 -16.10
CA TYR A 69 4.24 -14.19 -16.86
C TYR A 69 3.72 -15.59 -17.12
N VAL A 70 3.86 -16.08 -18.35
CA VAL A 70 3.49 -17.45 -18.73
C VAL A 70 4.65 -18.02 -19.53
N ASN A 71 5.12 -19.20 -19.15
CA ASN A 71 6.30 -19.88 -19.70
C ASN A 71 7.53 -18.96 -19.79
N GLY A 72 7.78 -18.20 -18.72
CA GLY A 72 8.95 -17.34 -18.57
C GLY A 72 8.90 -15.98 -19.29
N ARG A 73 7.84 -15.68 -20.06
CA ARG A 73 7.65 -14.37 -20.73
C ARG A 73 6.53 -13.58 -20.10
N ILE A 74 6.67 -12.26 -20.06
CA ILE A 74 5.57 -11.35 -19.74
C ILE A 74 4.51 -11.44 -20.84
N ILE A 75 3.24 -11.48 -20.46
CA ILE A 75 2.13 -11.50 -21.42
C ILE A 75 1.64 -10.08 -21.72
N ASN A 76 1.13 -9.86 -22.93
CA ASN A 76 0.67 -8.55 -23.39
C ASN A 76 -0.81 -8.27 -22.99
N THR A 77 -1.33 -7.09 -23.35
CA THR A 77 -2.71 -6.68 -23.01
C THR A 77 -3.80 -7.60 -23.59
N GLU A 78 -3.61 -8.14 -24.79
CA GLU A 78 -4.58 -9.06 -25.41
C GLU A 78 -4.59 -10.39 -24.66
N GLU A 79 -3.40 -10.91 -24.34
CA GLU A 79 -3.23 -12.16 -23.58
C GLU A 79 -3.74 -12.06 -22.14
N MET A 80 -3.58 -10.89 -21.50
CA MET A 80 -4.21 -10.60 -20.21
C MET A 80 -5.73 -10.78 -20.24
N GLY A 81 -6.37 -10.60 -21.40
CA GLY A 81 -7.79 -10.88 -21.61
C GLY A 81 -8.19 -12.28 -21.18
N GLN A 82 -7.34 -13.29 -21.41
CA GLN A 82 -7.61 -14.67 -21.02
C GLN A 82 -7.68 -14.85 -19.50
N ILE A 83 -6.88 -14.09 -18.74
CA ILE A 83 -6.95 -14.09 -17.28
C ILE A 83 -8.21 -13.35 -16.82
N TYR A 84 -8.51 -12.20 -17.43
CA TYR A 84 -9.69 -11.41 -17.09
C TYR A 84 -11.01 -12.12 -17.37
N ASP A 85 -11.07 -12.94 -18.42
CA ASP A 85 -12.25 -13.72 -18.81
C ASP A 85 -12.41 -14.99 -17.96
N ALA A 86 -11.44 -15.30 -17.09
CA ALA A 86 -11.45 -16.45 -16.21
C ALA A 86 -11.17 -16.06 -14.75
N PRO A 87 -11.99 -15.17 -14.15
CA PRO A 87 -11.81 -14.77 -12.75
C PRO A 87 -11.96 -15.98 -11.80
N PRO A 88 -11.42 -15.89 -10.57
CA PRO A 88 -11.73 -16.84 -9.50
C PRO A 88 -13.25 -16.98 -9.30
N LEU A 89 -13.71 -18.23 -9.26
CA LEU A 89 -15.11 -18.57 -8.99
C LEU A 89 -15.37 -18.58 -7.48
N GLU A 90 -16.64 -18.53 -7.10
CA GLU A 90 -17.04 -18.60 -5.69
C GLU A 90 -16.64 -19.95 -5.08
N GLY A 91 -15.95 -19.90 -3.93
CA GLY A 91 -15.45 -21.08 -3.23
C GLY A 91 -14.25 -21.78 -3.89
N GLU A 92 -13.71 -21.23 -4.98
CA GLU A 92 -12.52 -21.77 -5.64
C GLU A 92 -11.25 -21.42 -4.85
N ASP A 93 -10.37 -22.40 -4.65
CA ASP A 93 -9.02 -22.16 -4.11
C ASP A 93 -8.01 -21.81 -5.22
N VAL A 94 -6.79 -21.44 -4.82
CA VAL A 94 -5.80 -20.91 -5.77
C VAL A 94 -5.27 -22.01 -6.68
N GLU A 95 -5.19 -23.23 -6.18
CA GLU A 95 -4.83 -24.46 -6.89
C GLU A 95 -5.83 -24.74 -8.01
N THR A 96 -7.12 -24.78 -7.70
CA THR A 96 -8.21 -25.06 -8.65
C THR A 96 -8.30 -23.94 -9.69
N TRP A 97 -8.28 -22.68 -9.24
CA TRP A 97 -8.30 -21.52 -10.13
C TRP A 97 -7.13 -21.54 -11.11
N SER A 98 -5.91 -21.72 -10.60
CA SER A 98 -4.71 -21.69 -11.44
C SER A 98 -4.66 -22.86 -12.43
N ALA A 99 -5.08 -24.07 -12.01
CA ALA A 99 -5.19 -25.22 -12.89
C ALA A 99 -6.20 -24.96 -14.03
N ARG A 100 -7.34 -24.33 -13.74
CA ARG A 100 -8.36 -23.99 -14.74
C ARG A 100 -7.87 -22.92 -15.74
N VAL A 101 -7.15 -21.91 -15.27
CA VAL A 101 -6.69 -20.78 -16.11
C VAL A 101 -5.44 -21.13 -16.92
N PHE A 102 -4.47 -21.79 -16.30
CA PHE A 102 -3.15 -22.01 -16.91
C PHE A 102 -2.89 -23.46 -17.33
N GLY A 103 -3.66 -24.43 -16.83
CA GLY A 103 -3.37 -25.86 -17.02
C GLY A 103 -1.97 -26.20 -16.53
N ASP A 104 -1.19 -26.90 -17.35
CA ASP A 104 0.18 -27.31 -17.03
C ASP A 104 1.24 -26.21 -17.25
N LYS A 105 0.83 -25.01 -17.67
CA LYS A 105 1.77 -23.93 -17.97
C LYS A 105 2.42 -23.41 -16.68
N LYS A 106 3.69 -23.04 -16.79
CA LYS A 106 4.40 -22.31 -15.73
C LYS A 106 3.97 -20.86 -15.78
N PHE A 107 3.51 -20.31 -14.66
CA PHE A 107 3.06 -18.93 -14.60
C PHE A 107 3.54 -18.23 -13.33
N GLY A 108 3.58 -16.90 -13.38
CA GLY A 108 3.84 -16.03 -12.25
C GLY A 108 3.09 -14.73 -12.40
N MET A 109 2.50 -14.23 -11.32
CA MET A 109 1.77 -12.97 -11.27
C MET A 109 2.34 -12.11 -10.16
N ILE A 110 2.45 -10.82 -10.47
CA ILE A 110 2.85 -9.78 -9.54
C ILE A 110 1.73 -8.75 -9.54
N ILE A 111 1.12 -8.53 -8.39
CA ILE A 111 0.04 -7.55 -8.20
C ILE A 111 0.52 -6.55 -7.16
N ASN A 112 0.90 -5.35 -7.60
CA ASN A 112 1.25 -4.28 -6.67
C ASN A 112 -0.02 -3.61 -6.10
N LEU A 113 0.16 -2.87 -5.00
CA LEU A 113 -0.90 -2.06 -4.39
C LEU A 113 -2.14 -2.90 -4.03
N GLY A 114 -1.94 -4.13 -3.58
CA GLY A 114 -3.03 -5.06 -3.28
C GLY A 114 -3.94 -4.52 -2.17
N GLU A 115 -3.43 -3.65 -1.30
CA GLU A 115 -4.19 -3.04 -0.19
C GLU A 115 -5.38 -2.20 -0.65
N LYS A 116 -5.43 -1.87 -1.94
CA LYS A 116 -6.50 -1.06 -2.51
C LYS A 116 -7.80 -1.82 -2.73
N PHE A 117 -7.70 -3.15 -2.90
CA PHE A 117 -8.76 -3.97 -3.47
C PHE A 117 -9.47 -4.85 -2.44
N ASN A 118 -8.85 -5.14 -1.30
CA ASN A 118 -9.46 -5.95 -0.26
C ASN A 118 -9.24 -5.31 1.12
N LEU A 119 -10.32 -4.77 1.69
CA LEU A 119 -10.29 -4.06 2.97
C LEU A 119 -9.88 -4.99 4.11
N GLN A 120 -10.41 -6.22 4.13
CA GLN A 120 -10.13 -7.20 5.18
C GLN A 120 -8.65 -7.60 5.20
N LEU A 121 -8.06 -7.92 4.03
CA LEU A 121 -6.63 -8.22 3.94
C LEU A 121 -5.79 -7.02 4.37
N SER A 122 -6.16 -5.81 3.94
CA SER A 122 -5.47 -4.58 4.35
C SER A 122 -5.50 -4.37 5.87
N THR A 123 -6.62 -4.68 6.52
CA THR A 123 -6.80 -4.62 7.97
C THR A 123 -5.93 -5.65 8.67
N ILE A 124 -5.97 -6.90 8.23
CA ILE A 124 -5.17 -7.98 8.83
C ILE A 124 -3.68 -7.65 8.80
N ILE A 125 -3.15 -7.27 7.63
CA ILE A 125 -1.73 -6.93 7.49
C ILE A 125 -1.38 -5.68 8.31
N ALA A 126 -2.26 -4.68 8.37
CA ALA A 126 -2.04 -3.50 9.20
C ALA A 126 -1.98 -3.83 10.69
N LEU A 127 -2.85 -4.73 11.18
CA LEU A 127 -2.83 -5.19 12.57
C LEU A 127 -1.57 -5.98 12.90
N LYS A 128 -1.09 -6.81 11.97
CA LYS A 128 0.18 -7.53 12.15
C LYS A 128 1.38 -6.59 12.22
N ALA A 129 1.37 -5.49 11.46
CA ALA A 129 2.47 -4.51 11.41
C ALA A 129 2.37 -3.38 12.47
N GLU A 130 1.28 -3.29 13.24
CA GLU A 130 1.00 -2.18 14.17
C GLU A 130 2.16 -1.94 15.15
N HIS A 131 2.57 -2.99 15.86
CA HIS A 131 3.64 -2.93 16.86
C HIS A 131 5.05 -2.74 16.26
N LEU A 132 5.26 -3.06 14.98
CA LEU A 132 6.50 -2.70 14.28
C LEU A 132 6.59 -1.17 14.16
N PHE A 133 5.54 -0.52 13.69
CA PHE A 133 5.54 0.93 13.47
C PHE A 133 5.54 1.74 14.75
N GLU A 134 5.05 1.20 15.85
CA GLU A 134 5.25 1.81 17.18
C GLU A 134 6.73 1.90 17.56
N ARG A 135 7.56 0.94 17.12
CA ARG A 135 9.00 0.86 17.42
C ARG A 135 9.86 1.68 16.47
N VAL A 136 9.60 1.57 15.17
CA VAL A 136 10.49 2.14 14.13
C VAL A 136 9.90 3.37 13.43
N GLY A 137 8.64 3.71 13.72
CA GLY A 137 7.88 4.72 12.99
C GLY A 137 7.45 4.26 11.60
N PHE A 138 6.67 5.09 10.90
CA PHE A 138 6.31 4.81 9.52
C PHE A 138 7.48 5.11 8.56
N PRO A 139 7.70 4.27 7.53
CA PRO A 139 8.58 4.61 6.42
C PRO A 139 8.16 5.94 5.79
N ARG A 140 9.13 6.74 5.34
CA ARG A 140 8.86 8.13 4.89
C ARG A 140 7.90 8.22 3.73
N ASP A 141 7.83 7.17 2.89
CA ASP A 141 6.91 7.09 1.76
C ASP A 141 5.72 6.17 2.00
N GLY A 142 5.61 5.63 3.21
CA GLY A 142 4.64 4.62 3.61
C GLY A 142 5.01 3.21 3.16
N VAL A 143 4.01 2.33 3.22
CA VAL A 143 4.10 0.91 2.84
C VAL A 143 3.01 0.53 1.84
N ASN A 144 3.19 -0.56 1.14
CA ASN A 144 2.10 -1.24 0.43
C ASN A 144 2.33 -2.75 0.54
N PHE A 145 1.35 -3.54 0.12
CA PHE A 145 1.64 -4.95 -0.15
C PHE A 145 1.57 -5.29 -1.63
N THR A 146 2.39 -6.24 -2.02
CA THR A 146 2.46 -6.82 -3.36
C THR A 146 2.19 -8.32 -3.25
N LEU A 147 1.32 -8.83 -4.10
CA LEU A 147 1.00 -10.26 -4.17
C LEU A 147 1.91 -10.92 -5.19
N PHE A 148 2.45 -12.06 -4.82
CA PHE A 148 3.15 -12.97 -5.72
C PHE A 148 2.39 -14.30 -5.76
N ILE A 149 1.98 -14.72 -6.96
CA ILE A 149 1.23 -15.97 -7.17
C ILE A 149 1.85 -16.68 -8.36
N GLY A 150 2.23 -17.94 -8.24
CA GLY A 150 2.74 -18.68 -9.39
C GLY A 150 3.36 -20.02 -9.06
N ASN A 151 3.71 -20.78 -10.09
CA ASN A 151 4.34 -22.10 -10.00
C ASN A 151 5.68 -22.17 -10.77
N TYR A 152 6.33 -21.02 -10.93
CA TYR A 152 7.55 -20.83 -11.72
C TYR A 152 8.81 -21.29 -10.96
N ASP A 153 9.80 -21.82 -11.66
CA ASP A 153 10.97 -22.43 -11.02
C ASP A 153 11.94 -21.38 -10.43
N LYS A 154 12.01 -20.20 -11.05
CA LYS A 154 12.82 -19.06 -10.58
C LYS A 154 12.24 -17.73 -11.02
N THR A 155 12.51 -16.67 -10.26
CA THR A 155 12.09 -15.31 -10.62
C THR A 155 12.56 -14.96 -12.05
N PRO A 156 11.66 -14.54 -12.96
CA PRO A 156 11.98 -14.37 -14.38
C PRO A 156 12.96 -13.22 -14.67
N LEU A 157 13.22 -12.36 -13.69
CA LEU A 157 14.16 -11.23 -13.79
C LEU A 157 15.64 -11.61 -13.56
N GLY A 158 15.91 -12.88 -13.19
CA GLY A 158 17.24 -13.32 -12.79
C GLY A 158 17.67 -12.78 -11.42
N ILE A 159 18.97 -12.90 -11.09
CA ILE A 159 19.53 -12.32 -9.85
C ILE A 159 19.41 -10.81 -9.95
N HIS A 160 18.80 -10.12 -9.00
CA HIS A 160 18.63 -8.67 -9.06
C HIS A 160 18.69 -8.06 -7.67
N LYS A 161 18.64 -6.74 -7.61
CA LYS A 161 18.66 -5.96 -6.39
C LYS A 161 17.49 -4.99 -6.41
N ASP A 162 16.78 -4.91 -5.28
CA ASP A 162 15.69 -3.95 -5.14
C ASP A 162 16.21 -2.52 -5.06
N PRO A 163 15.37 -1.52 -5.43
CA PRO A 163 15.79 -0.13 -5.35
C PRO A 163 16.16 0.26 -3.92
N THR A 164 17.24 1.03 -3.76
CA THR A 164 17.66 1.60 -2.47
C THR A 164 16.51 2.26 -1.72
N GLY A 165 16.43 1.95 -0.44
CA GLY A 165 15.44 2.38 0.52
C GLY A 165 14.25 1.44 0.66
N GLN A 166 14.32 0.21 0.15
CA GLN A 166 13.19 -0.72 0.17
C GLN A 166 13.52 -2.00 0.93
N ASN A 167 12.83 -2.19 2.06
CA ASN A 167 12.86 -3.44 2.80
C ASN A 167 11.56 -4.22 2.51
N VAL A 168 11.61 -5.55 2.58
CA VAL A 168 10.43 -6.39 2.36
C VAL A 168 10.27 -7.43 3.46
N ILE A 169 9.03 -7.57 3.92
CA ILE A 169 8.56 -8.68 4.73
C ILE A 169 7.68 -9.56 3.85
N HIS A 170 7.99 -10.83 3.73
CA HIS A 170 7.32 -11.80 2.89
C HIS A 170 6.51 -12.75 3.78
N PHE A 171 5.20 -12.56 3.81
CA PHE A 171 4.26 -13.49 4.45
C PHE A 171 4.00 -14.63 3.47
N HIS A 172 4.60 -15.80 3.73
CA HIS A 172 4.52 -16.93 2.83
C HIS A 172 3.24 -17.73 3.09
N LEU A 173 2.32 -17.72 2.14
CA LEU A 173 1.02 -18.35 2.28
C LEU A 173 0.98 -19.76 1.70
N GLY A 174 2.08 -20.30 1.16
CA GLY A 174 2.09 -21.64 0.59
C GLY A 174 1.25 -21.77 -0.70
N PRO A 175 0.82 -22.98 -1.07
CA PRO A 175 1.13 -24.25 -0.41
C PRO A 175 2.59 -24.71 -0.61
N GLY A 176 3.21 -24.37 -1.75
CA GLY A 176 4.57 -24.77 -2.06
C GLY A 176 5.62 -23.96 -1.30
N PRO A 177 6.80 -24.55 -1.00
CA PRO A 177 7.89 -23.85 -0.32
C PRO A 177 8.60 -22.87 -1.26
N LYS A 178 9.39 -21.97 -0.68
CA LYS A 178 10.22 -21.04 -1.42
C LYS A 178 11.59 -20.93 -0.78
N THR A 179 12.59 -20.76 -1.63
CA THR A 179 13.98 -20.54 -1.24
C THR A 179 14.47 -19.25 -1.85
N MET A 180 14.92 -18.33 -1.01
CA MET A 180 15.60 -17.11 -1.43
C MET A 180 17.10 -17.31 -1.30
N TYR A 181 17.81 -17.04 -2.38
CA TYR A 181 19.27 -17.02 -2.41
C TYR A 181 19.70 -15.56 -2.42
N THR A 182 20.60 -15.18 -1.51
CA THR A 182 21.17 -13.82 -1.49
C THR A 182 22.69 -13.87 -1.61
N TRP A 183 23.27 -12.79 -2.13
CA TRP A 183 24.71 -12.63 -2.23
C TRP A 183 25.15 -11.33 -1.57
N ASP A 184 26.22 -11.43 -0.78
CA ASP A 184 26.96 -10.26 -0.34
C ASP A 184 27.40 -9.43 -1.55
N LYS A 185 27.32 -8.10 -1.42
CA LYS A 185 27.56 -7.17 -2.52
C LYS A 185 28.99 -7.27 -3.06
N ASP A 186 29.97 -7.37 -2.17
CA ASP A 186 31.39 -7.34 -2.55
C ASP A 186 31.78 -8.69 -3.15
N LEU A 187 31.30 -9.79 -2.57
CA LEU A 187 31.45 -11.13 -3.15
C LEU A 187 30.81 -11.23 -4.54
N TYR A 188 29.58 -10.72 -4.70
CA TYR A 188 28.89 -10.78 -5.99
C TYR A 188 29.63 -9.97 -7.07
N ALA A 189 30.16 -8.79 -6.71
CA ALA A 189 30.94 -7.98 -7.62
C ALA A 189 32.26 -8.66 -8.04
N ASP A 190 32.94 -9.32 -7.09
CA ASP A 190 34.16 -10.08 -7.34
C ASP A 190 33.90 -11.26 -8.30
N LEU A 191 32.84 -12.04 -8.07
CA LEU A 191 32.44 -13.15 -8.97
C LEU A 191 32.20 -12.66 -10.41
N LEU A 192 31.49 -11.54 -10.59
CA LEU A 192 31.29 -10.97 -11.92
C LEU A 192 32.61 -10.53 -12.57
N SER A 193 33.56 -10.01 -11.78
CA SER A 193 34.90 -9.63 -12.28
C SER A 193 35.75 -10.84 -12.71
N GLN A 194 35.47 -12.02 -12.14
CA GLN A 194 36.11 -13.30 -12.50
C GLN A 194 35.47 -13.97 -13.73
N GLY A 195 34.49 -13.32 -14.36
CA GLY A 195 33.87 -13.79 -15.61
C GLY A 195 32.58 -14.57 -15.44
N TYR A 196 32.06 -14.70 -14.22
CA TYR A 196 30.71 -15.22 -14.00
C TYR A 196 29.68 -14.27 -14.62
N LYS A 197 28.60 -14.84 -15.17
CA LYS A 197 27.52 -14.06 -15.76
C LYS A 197 26.26 -14.13 -14.90
N ARG A 198 25.57 -13.00 -14.82
CA ARG A 198 24.33 -12.83 -14.04
C ARG A 198 23.23 -13.81 -14.45
N GLU A 199 23.22 -14.20 -15.73
CA GLU A 199 22.23 -15.11 -16.32
C GLU A 199 22.49 -16.58 -15.95
N GLU A 200 23.73 -16.92 -15.60
CA GLU A 200 24.19 -18.26 -15.23
C GLU A 200 23.92 -18.53 -13.75
N VAL A 201 22.64 -18.43 -13.36
CA VAL A 201 22.20 -18.56 -11.96
C VAL A 201 22.80 -19.79 -11.28
N ASP A 202 22.76 -20.95 -11.93
CA ASP A 202 23.19 -22.21 -11.32
C ASP A 202 24.69 -22.25 -11.02
N SER A 203 25.53 -21.50 -11.74
CA SER A 203 26.96 -21.38 -11.43
C SER A 203 27.24 -20.43 -10.26
N LEU A 204 26.31 -19.51 -9.97
CA LEU A 204 26.40 -18.54 -8.88
C LEU A 204 25.80 -19.06 -7.56
N LEU A 205 24.87 -20.03 -7.61
CA LEU A 205 24.21 -20.59 -6.42
C LEU A 205 25.17 -21.12 -5.33
N PRO A 206 26.30 -21.79 -5.65
CA PRO A 206 27.22 -22.28 -4.62
C PRO A 206 27.82 -21.18 -3.73
N TYR A 207 27.77 -19.92 -4.17
CA TYR A 207 28.28 -18.76 -3.44
C TYR A 207 27.18 -17.97 -2.70
N ALA A 208 25.92 -18.40 -2.81
CA ALA A 208 24.80 -17.72 -2.20
C ALA A 208 24.61 -18.12 -0.73
N THR A 209 24.03 -17.22 0.05
CA THR A 209 23.39 -17.57 1.32
C THR A 209 21.96 -18.01 1.05
N GLU A 210 21.58 -19.18 1.55
CA GLU A 210 20.27 -19.78 1.32
C GLU A 210 19.31 -19.50 2.49
N PHE A 211 18.08 -19.10 2.15
CA PHE A 211 16.98 -18.88 3.08
C PHE A 211 15.73 -19.61 2.61
N SER A 212 15.49 -20.80 3.17
CA SER A 212 14.34 -21.65 2.84
C SER A 212 13.18 -21.47 3.82
N PHE A 213 11.97 -21.28 3.29
CA PHE A 213 10.75 -21.05 4.06
C PHE A 213 9.52 -21.71 3.43
N GLU A 214 8.56 -22.05 4.28
CA GLU A 214 7.37 -22.81 3.93
C GLU A 214 6.10 -22.09 4.38
N GLU A 215 4.93 -22.71 4.14
CA GLU A 215 3.63 -22.13 4.49
C GLU A 215 3.59 -21.69 5.96
N GLY A 216 3.20 -20.44 6.19
CA GLY A 216 3.10 -19.86 7.52
C GLY A 216 4.37 -19.18 8.02
N ASP A 217 5.49 -19.32 7.31
CA ASP A 217 6.73 -18.62 7.63
C ASP A 217 6.71 -17.15 7.18
N LEU A 218 7.62 -16.38 7.77
CA LEU A 218 7.91 -15.01 7.36
C LEU A 218 9.38 -14.89 6.98
N TYR A 219 9.65 -14.37 5.78
CA TYR A 219 10.98 -14.02 5.33
C TYR A 219 11.16 -12.51 5.31
N PHE A 220 12.25 -12.00 5.88
CA PHE A 220 12.60 -10.59 5.82
C PHE A 220 13.88 -10.41 5.01
N MET A 221 13.86 -9.42 4.12
CA MET A 221 15.04 -8.99 3.37
C MET A 221 15.18 -7.46 3.46
N PRO A 222 16.36 -6.97 3.89
CA PRO A 222 16.65 -5.55 3.89
C PRO A 222 16.90 -5.06 2.46
N GLU A 223 16.92 -3.74 2.29
CA GLU A 223 17.42 -3.16 1.06
C GLU A 223 18.86 -3.61 0.78
N GLY A 224 19.26 -3.61 -0.49
CA GLY A 224 20.68 -3.72 -0.81
C GLY A 224 21.14 -5.09 -1.27
N GLU A 225 20.37 -6.13 -0.99
CA GLU A 225 20.71 -7.53 -1.25
C GLU A 225 20.53 -7.91 -2.73
N PHE A 226 21.57 -8.51 -3.32
CA PHE A 226 21.40 -9.24 -4.57
C PHE A 226 20.71 -10.56 -4.26
N HIS A 227 19.64 -10.88 -4.98
CA HIS A 227 18.83 -12.05 -4.66
C HIS A 227 18.13 -12.67 -5.86
N ILE A 228 17.76 -13.93 -5.69
CA ILE A 228 16.82 -14.65 -6.57
C ILE A 228 15.94 -15.58 -5.74
N GLY A 229 14.65 -15.62 -6.06
CA GLY A 229 13.73 -16.59 -5.49
C GLY A 229 13.60 -17.80 -6.40
N LYS A 230 13.68 -18.99 -5.81
CA LYS A 230 13.31 -20.27 -6.42
C LYS A 230 12.17 -20.88 -5.63
N GLN A 231 11.29 -21.60 -6.29
CA GLN A 231 10.19 -22.30 -5.64
C GLN A 231 9.85 -23.57 -6.42
N GLU A 232 9.26 -24.53 -5.71
CA GLU A 232 8.74 -25.74 -6.31
C GLU A 232 7.22 -25.77 -6.16
N GLY A 233 6.51 -25.94 -7.28
CA GLY A 233 5.05 -25.91 -7.29
C GLY A 233 4.46 -24.51 -7.08
N LEU A 234 3.13 -24.49 -6.91
CA LEU A 234 2.35 -23.27 -6.71
C LEU A 234 2.66 -22.66 -5.34
N SER A 235 2.91 -21.35 -5.32
CA SER A 235 3.09 -20.57 -4.11
C SER A 235 2.40 -19.22 -4.22
N VAL A 236 1.85 -18.77 -3.11
CA VAL A 236 1.21 -17.48 -2.89
C VAL A 236 1.93 -16.77 -1.77
N ALA A 237 2.15 -15.47 -1.94
CA ALA A 237 2.71 -14.63 -0.91
C ALA A 237 2.09 -13.24 -0.91
N VAL A 238 1.98 -12.69 0.30
CA VAL A 238 1.73 -11.26 0.52
C VAL A 238 3.05 -10.66 0.98
N THR A 239 3.62 -9.77 0.19
CA THR A 239 4.86 -9.07 0.55
C THR A 239 4.57 -7.66 0.99
N PHE A 240 5.03 -7.27 2.15
CA PHE A 240 4.85 -5.96 2.76
C PHE A 240 6.12 -5.13 2.60
N TRP A 241 6.04 -4.11 1.75
CA TRP A 241 7.17 -3.31 1.32
C TRP A 241 7.24 -2.00 2.10
N GLN A 242 8.41 -1.71 2.64
CA GLN A 242 8.70 -0.47 3.37
C GLN A 242 9.52 0.48 2.50
N TYR A 243 9.02 1.70 2.25
CA TYR A 243 9.66 2.65 1.35
C TYR A 243 10.31 3.83 2.10
N ASN A 244 11.59 3.66 2.43
CA ASN A 244 12.49 4.68 2.93
C ASN A 244 13.26 5.34 1.78
N LEU A 245 12.55 6.16 0.98
CA LEU A 245 13.15 6.85 -0.17
C LEU A 245 14.43 7.62 0.20
N THR A 246 15.39 7.63 -0.72
CA THR A 246 16.57 8.50 -0.64
C THR A 246 16.14 9.97 -0.60
N LYS A 247 17.02 10.85 -0.09
CA LYS A 247 16.76 12.31 -0.01
C LYS A 247 16.30 12.88 -1.36
N GLU A 248 16.98 12.49 -2.44
CA GLU A 248 16.65 12.92 -3.80
C GLU A 248 15.29 12.41 -4.26
N LYS A 249 14.99 11.11 -4.08
CA LYS A 249 13.70 10.52 -4.49
C LYS A 249 12.54 11.15 -3.72
N LEU A 250 12.71 11.37 -2.41
CA LEU A 250 11.70 12.03 -1.59
C LEU A 250 11.51 13.50 -2.02
N ALA A 251 12.59 14.24 -2.27
CA ALA A 251 12.51 15.60 -2.77
C ALA A 251 11.73 15.66 -4.09
N LYS A 252 12.10 14.85 -5.09
CA LYS A 252 11.39 14.71 -6.37
C LYS A 252 9.90 14.41 -6.19
N LYS A 253 9.56 13.49 -5.26
CA LYS A 253 8.17 13.19 -4.94
C LYS A 253 7.43 14.42 -4.40
N MET A 254 8.03 15.19 -3.50
CA MET A 254 7.40 16.40 -2.95
C MET A 254 7.17 17.45 -4.03
N GLN A 255 8.09 17.64 -4.97
CA GLN A 255 7.88 18.54 -6.12
C GLN A 255 6.71 18.08 -6.98
N LEU A 256 6.60 16.77 -7.23
CA LEU A 256 5.50 16.19 -7.99
C LEU A 256 4.15 16.36 -7.28
N VAL A 257 4.12 16.27 -5.95
CA VAL A 257 2.90 16.55 -5.15
C VAL A 257 2.47 18.00 -5.32
N ILE A 258 3.39 18.95 -5.15
CA ILE A 258 3.13 20.40 -5.35
C ILE A 258 2.62 20.65 -6.78
N HIS A 259 3.30 20.09 -7.77
CA HIS A 259 2.91 20.20 -9.18
C HIS A 259 1.49 19.67 -9.43
N ARG A 260 1.16 18.46 -8.96
CA ARG A 260 -0.18 17.87 -9.14
C ARG A 260 -1.28 18.64 -8.43
N GLN A 261 -0.95 19.30 -7.33
CA GLN A 261 -1.93 20.03 -6.52
C GLN A 261 -2.23 21.41 -7.10
N PHE A 262 -1.22 22.09 -7.65
CA PHE A 262 -1.35 23.49 -8.02
C PHE A 262 -1.23 23.77 -9.51
N LEU A 263 -0.58 22.92 -10.31
CA LEU A 263 -0.55 23.12 -11.76
C LEU A 263 -1.81 22.55 -12.41
N GLN A 264 -2.57 23.40 -13.10
CA GLN A 264 -3.69 22.96 -13.91
C GLN A 264 -3.22 22.40 -15.25
N LYS A 265 -3.93 21.38 -15.73
CA LYS A 265 -3.73 20.89 -17.08
C LYS A 265 -4.21 21.98 -18.05
N ASN A 266 -3.28 22.57 -18.79
CA ASN A 266 -3.56 23.46 -19.91
C ASN A 266 -2.89 22.91 -21.18
N GLU A 267 -3.61 22.91 -22.30
CA GLU A 267 -3.14 22.46 -23.62
C GLU A 267 -2.93 23.63 -24.60
N ASP A 268 -3.08 24.87 -24.13
CA ASP A 268 -2.86 26.08 -24.92
C ASP A 268 -1.41 26.14 -25.41
N ILE A 269 -1.25 26.53 -26.68
CA ILE A 269 0.06 26.64 -27.32
C ILE A 269 0.61 28.05 -27.06
N LEU A 270 1.76 28.13 -26.42
CA LEU A 270 2.48 29.38 -26.23
C LEU A 270 3.05 29.88 -27.57
N ALA A 271 2.89 31.17 -27.85
CA ALA A 271 3.55 31.80 -28.99
C ALA A 271 5.07 31.88 -28.76
N PRO A 272 5.90 31.95 -29.82
CA PRO A 272 7.32 32.18 -29.68
C PRO A 272 7.59 33.48 -28.90
N ASP A 273 8.42 33.39 -27.86
CA ASP A 273 8.77 34.54 -27.03
C ASP A 273 9.58 35.56 -27.84
N ARG A 274 9.11 36.81 -27.83
CA ARG A 274 9.74 37.95 -28.52
C ARG A 274 10.27 38.99 -27.54
N SER A 275 10.17 38.76 -26.23
CA SER A 275 10.75 39.67 -25.24
C SER A 275 12.27 39.66 -25.31
N SER A 276 12.91 40.66 -24.69
CA SER A 276 14.36 40.66 -24.56
C SER A 276 14.81 39.49 -23.68
N LEU A 277 16.07 39.05 -23.84
CA LEU A 277 16.65 37.98 -23.03
C LEU A 277 16.71 38.29 -21.52
N GLU A 278 16.65 39.56 -21.15
CA GLU A 278 16.64 40.02 -19.76
C GLU A 278 15.22 40.16 -19.19
N SER A 279 14.17 40.11 -20.03
CA SER A 279 12.78 40.16 -19.56
C SER A 279 12.35 38.78 -19.07
N THR A 280 11.57 38.77 -18.00
CA THR A 280 10.90 37.56 -17.47
C THR A 280 9.41 37.55 -17.78
N ASP A 281 8.90 38.53 -18.53
CA ASP A 281 7.45 38.67 -18.75
C ASP A 281 6.89 37.52 -19.60
N GLY A 282 7.73 36.87 -20.42
CA GLY A 282 7.36 35.73 -21.25
C GLY A 282 6.85 34.49 -20.49
N ILE A 283 7.03 34.42 -19.16
CA ILE A 283 6.47 33.33 -18.34
C ILE A 283 5.10 33.63 -17.74
N ALA A 284 4.53 34.84 -17.92
CA ALA A 284 3.29 35.25 -17.25
C ALA A 284 2.13 34.26 -17.51
N GLU A 285 1.91 33.88 -18.76
CA GLU A 285 0.88 32.91 -19.16
C GLU A 285 1.09 31.52 -18.52
N ILE A 286 2.34 31.14 -18.25
CA ILE A 286 2.69 29.88 -17.59
C ILE A 286 2.37 29.96 -16.09
N LEU A 287 2.63 31.11 -15.45
CA LEU A 287 2.36 31.32 -14.04
C LEU A 287 0.85 31.34 -13.74
N GLU A 288 0.02 31.82 -14.66
CA GLU A 288 -1.44 31.78 -14.55
C GLU A 288 -2.00 30.34 -14.49
N ALA A 289 -1.29 29.35 -15.05
CA ALA A 289 -1.68 27.96 -14.95
C ALA A 289 -1.53 27.37 -13.53
N PHE A 290 -0.83 28.06 -12.63
CA PHE A 290 -0.71 27.66 -11.23
C PHE A 290 -1.85 28.25 -10.38
N THR A 291 -2.70 27.40 -9.82
CA THR A 291 -3.75 27.79 -8.87
C THR A 291 -3.30 27.57 -7.43
N ILE A 292 -2.30 28.34 -7.00
CA ILE A 292 -1.84 28.35 -5.60
C ILE A 292 -2.82 29.22 -4.77
N PRO A 293 -3.41 28.69 -3.69
CA PRO A 293 -4.26 29.47 -2.80
C PRO A 293 -3.53 30.71 -2.24
N PRO A 294 -4.21 31.87 -2.09
CA PRO A 294 -3.59 33.10 -1.58
C PRO A 294 -2.88 32.92 -0.23
N GLU A 295 -3.38 32.05 0.63
CA GLU A 295 -2.76 31.72 1.92
C GLU A 295 -1.42 30.97 1.79
N LEU A 296 -1.15 30.33 0.65
CA LEU A 296 0.09 29.61 0.36
C LEU A 296 1.03 30.39 -0.58
N SER A 297 0.56 31.46 -1.22
CA SER A 297 1.34 32.19 -2.24
C SER A 297 2.53 32.96 -1.67
N SER A 298 2.51 33.26 -0.37
CA SER A 298 3.61 33.91 0.34
C SER A 298 4.70 32.94 0.83
N LEU A 299 4.47 31.64 0.71
CA LEU A 299 5.40 30.63 1.21
C LEU A 299 6.62 30.49 0.29
N SER A 300 7.78 30.26 0.91
CA SER A 300 8.94 29.81 0.16
C SER A 300 8.68 28.41 -0.41
N TYR A 301 9.38 28.08 -1.49
CA TYR A 301 9.33 26.73 -2.05
C TYR A 301 9.67 25.63 -1.00
N MET A 302 10.59 25.93 -0.08
CA MET A 302 10.96 25.02 0.99
C MET A 302 9.85 24.83 2.03
N ASP A 303 9.06 25.87 2.30
CA ASP A 303 7.89 25.78 3.18
C ASP A 303 6.73 25.02 2.51
N LEU A 304 6.52 25.22 1.22
CA LEU A 304 5.58 24.38 0.44
C LEU A 304 5.99 22.90 0.47
N MET A 305 7.28 22.60 0.35
CA MET A 305 7.77 21.22 0.49
C MET A 305 7.55 20.65 1.90
N ARG A 306 7.75 21.45 2.96
CA ARG A 306 7.46 21.02 4.34
C ARG A 306 5.99 20.73 4.53
N GLU A 307 5.11 21.57 3.98
CA GLU A 307 3.66 21.38 4.07
C GLU A 307 3.19 20.16 3.28
N ALA A 308 3.68 19.97 2.06
CA ALA A 308 3.41 18.76 1.27
C ALA A 308 3.88 17.49 1.99
N TYR A 309 5.05 17.53 2.65
CA TYR A 309 5.52 16.42 3.47
C TYR A 309 4.65 16.19 4.70
N ARG A 310 4.15 17.26 5.33
CA ARG A 310 3.22 17.17 6.47
C ARG A 310 1.91 16.50 6.05
N GLU A 311 1.33 16.89 4.91
CA GLU A 311 0.16 16.25 4.30
C GLU A 311 0.39 14.75 4.04
N LEU A 312 1.55 14.37 3.47
CA LEU A 312 1.92 12.98 3.26
C LEU A 312 1.97 12.20 4.58
N ARG A 313 2.59 12.76 5.62
CA ARG A 313 2.74 12.14 6.94
C ARG A 313 1.39 11.84 7.59
N TYR A 314 0.45 12.80 7.54
CA TYR A 314 -0.89 12.60 8.07
C TYR A 314 -1.69 11.58 7.26
N SER A 315 -1.55 11.60 5.93
CA SER A 315 -2.18 10.63 5.04
C SER A 315 -1.73 9.20 5.36
N VAL A 316 -0.40 8.97 5.41
CA VAL A 316 0.21 7.68 5.78
C VAL A 316 -0.23 7.24 7.18
N ALA A 317 -0.17 8.14 8.17
CA ALA A 317 -0.52 7.80 9.55
C ALA A 317 -2.02 7.47 9.75
N SER A 318 -2.92 8.11 8.99
CA SER A 318 -4.36 7.80 9.03
C SER A 318 -4.71 6.46 8.35
N ASN A 319 -3.76 5.90 7.59
CA ASN A 319 -3.93 4.69 6.81
C ASN A 319 -3.06 3.53 7.34
N ALA A 320 -2.72 3.57 8.64
CA ALA A 320 -1.87 2.58 9.31
C ALA A 320 -0.52 2.33 8.60
N GLY A 321 0.04 3.37 7.98
CA GLY A 321 1.31 3.31 7.25
C GLY A 321 1.14 3.14 5.73
N TYR A 322 -0.02 2.71 5.23
CA TYR A 322 -0.20 2.50 3.80
C TYR A 322 -0.08 3.79 2.99
N ARG A 323 0.70 3.71 1.91
CA ARG A 323 1.00 4.84 1.02
C ARG A 323 -0.12 5.14 0.02
N THR A 324 -1.10 4.25 -0.14
CA THR A 324 -2.26 4.46 -1.01
C THR A 324 -3.57 4.16 -0.29
N SER A 325 -4.60 4.94 -0.58
CA SER A 325 -5.95 4.74 -0.04
C SER A 325 -6.66 3.57 -0.72
N PRO A 326 -7.58 2.87 -0.04
CA PRO A 326 -8.47 1.91 -0.69
C PRO A 326 -9.24 2.52 -1.87
N LEU A 327 -9.72 1.67 -2.79
CA LEU A 327 -10.67 2.13 -3.79
C LEU A 327 -11.94 2.63 -3.11
N VAL A 328 -12.50 3.74 -3.60
CA VAL A 328 -13.76 4.28 -3.10
C VAL A 328 -14.88 3.34 -3.54
N GLY A 329 -15.67 2.85 -2.58
CA GLY A 329 -16.82 1.99 -2.88
C GLY A 329 -17.87 2.75 -3.71
N ALA A 330 -18.60 2.02 -4.56
CA ALA A 330 -19.71 2.60 -5.32
C ALA A 330 -20.90 3.00 -4.42
N GLU A 331 -21.04 2.32 -3.27
CA GLU A 331 -22.14 2.55 -2.34
C GLU A 331 -21.98 3.86 -1.57
N LYS A 332 -23.05 4.64 -1.57
CA LYS A 332 -23.19 5.87 -0.78
C LYS A 332 -24.33 5.64 0.21
N PRO A 333 -24.07 5.05 1.39
CA PRO A 333 -25.14 4.80 2.34
C PRO A 333 -25.76 6.13 2.78
N LEU A 334 -27.06 6.10 3.01
CA LEU A 334 -27.77 7.15 3.74
C LEU A 334 -27.67 6.83 5.23
N PHE A 335 -27.25 7.80 6.03
CA PHE A 335 -27.23 7.66 7.48
C PHE A 335 -28.53 8.18 8.08
N GLU A 336 -29.13 7.39 8.96
CA GLU A 336 -30.26 7.75 9.79
C GLU A 336 -29.83 7.91 11.24
N LEU A 337 -30.60 8.66 12.03
CA LEU A 337 -30.21 8.98 13.41
C LEU A 337 -30.11 7.76 14.32
N HIS A 338 -30.86 6.71 14.02
CA HIS A 338 -30.86 5.47 14.78
C HIS A 338 -29.76 4.49 14.34
N ASP A 339 -29.03 4.79 13.25
CA ASP A 339 -27.92 3.96 12.82
C ASP A 339 -26.81 3.93 13.87
N ARG A 340 -26.09 2.82 13.91
CA ARG A 340 -24.88 2.66 14.70
C ARG A 340 -23.66 2.58 13.78
N VAL A 341 -22.61 3.28 14.18
CA VAL A 341 -21.34 3.28 13.48
C VAL A 341 -20.21 2.92 14.42
N ILE A 342 -19.18 2.29 13.87
CA ILE A 342 -17.93 2.00 14.55
C ILE A 342 -16.76 2.36 13.65
N ARG A 343 -15.65 2.80 14.25
CA ARG A 343 -14.40 3.04 13.52
C ARG A 343 -13.84 1.73 12.96
N GLU A 344 -13.33 1.81 11.74
CA GLU A 344 -12.57 0.71 11.15
C GLU A 344 -11.18 0.61 11.79
N ALA A 345 -10.97 -0.39 12.64
CA ALA A 345 -9.66 -0.67 13.22
C ALA A 345 -8.71 -1.29 12.17
N PRO A 346 -7.39 -1.03 12.23
CA PRO A 346 -6.67 -0.18 13.19
C PRO A 346 -6.63 1.31 12.82
N PHE A 347 -7.33 1.74 11.77
CA PHE A 347 -7.16 3.05 11.14
C PHE A 347 -7.71 4.20 11.99
N LYS A 348 -6.83 4.97 12.63
CA LYS A 348 -7.23 6.15 13.41
C LYS A 348 -7.46 7.34 12.48
N ILE A 349 -8.58 8.02 12.64
CA ILE A 349 -8.85 9.28 11.93
C ILE A 349 -7.93 10.35 12.51
N ARG A 350 -7.16 11.01 11.66
CA ARG A 350 -6.24 12.09 12.09
C ARG A 350 -6.81 13.43 11.67
N TYR A 351 -6.54 14.48 12.43
CA TYR A 351 -6.89 15.83 12.00
C TYR A 351 -5.85 16.83 12.47
N ARG A 352 -5.79 17.98 11.80
CA ARG A 352 -5.01 19.15 12.22
C ARG A 352 -5.66 20.43 11.74
N LYS A 353 -5.40 21.53 12.43
CA LYS A 353 -5.64 22.86 11.89
C LYS A 353 -4.53 23.22 10.91
N SER A 354 -4.91 23.72 9.75
CA SER A 354 -3.99 24.32 8.79
C SER A 354 -3.43 25.62 9.35
N GLU A 355 -2.10 25.75 9.39
CA GLU A 355 -1.42 26.97 9.81
C GLU A 355 -1.65 28.12 8.83
N TYR A 356 -2.02 27.82 7.58
CA TYR A 356 -2.14 28.78 6.49
C TYR A 356 -3.59 29.18 6.22
N SER A 357 -4.48 28.19 6.02
CA SER A 357 -5.88 28.45 5.68
C SER A 357 -6.79 28.56 6.92
N GLY A 358 -6.29 28.20 8.10
CA GLY A 358 -7.10 28.11 9.33
C GLY A 358 -8.16 26.99 9.32
N LYS A 359 -8.31 26.26 8.21
CA LYS A 359 -9.23 25.14 8.04
C LYS A 359 -8.80 23.92 8.86
N LEU A 360 -9.75 23.06 9.17
CA LEU A 360 -9.51 21.73 9.73
C LEU A 360 -9.28 20.75 8.59
N HIS A 361 -8.08 20.18 8.52
CA HIS A 361 -7.76 19.05 7.65
C HIS A 361 -7.99 17.75 8.41
N ILE A 362 -8.84 16.88 7.89
CA ILE A 362 -9.15 15.56 8.42
C ILE A 362 -8.59 14.52 7.45
N TYR A 363 -7.97 13.47 7.97
CA TYR A 363 -7.36 12.40 7.20
C TYR A 363 -7.95 11.06 7.62
N VAL A 364 -8.51 10.36 6.65
CA VAL A 364 -9.20 9.08 6.82
C VAL A 364 -8.64 8.13 5.77
N ARG A 365 -7.96 7.03 6.19
CA ARG A 365 -7.36 6.04 5.26
C ARG A 365 -6.56 6.69 4.12
N GLY A 366 -5.79 7.74 4.42
CA GLY A 366 -4.96 8.46 3.46
C GLY A 366 -5.69 9.48 2.58
N VAL A 367 -7.00 9.63 2.74
CA VAL A 367 -7.81 10.65 2.06
C VAL A 367 -7.90 11.89 2.94
N LYS A 368 -7.62 13.06 2.36
CA LYS A 368 -7.79 14.37 3.02
C LYS A 368 -9.20 14.91 2.77
N ILE A 369 -9.85 15.38 3.83
CA ILE A 369 -11.13 16.09 3.81
C ILE A 369 -10.92 17.43 4.52
N GLU A 370 -11.49 18.51 3.99
CA GLU A 370 -11.32 19.85 4.55
C GLU A 370 -12.65 20.45 5.01
N PHE A 371 -12.65 21.05 6.21
CA PHE A 371 -13.77 21.80 6.77
C PHE A 371 -13.28 23.10 7.41
N ASN A 372 -14.22 24.00 7.71
CA ASN A 372 -13.94 25.07 8.66
C ASN A 372 -13.67 24.48 10.05
N ASP A 373 -12.82 25.14 10.82
CA ASP A 373 -12.32 24.62 12.09
C ASP A 373 -13.28 24.88 13.24
N PHE A 374 -14.12 23.89 13.54
CA PHE A 374 -15.08 23.90 14.64
C PHE A 374 -14.76 22.84 15.69
N GLU A 375 -14.92 23.19 16.98
CA GLU A 375 -14.65 22.27 18.08
C GLU A 375 -15.51 21.01 18.04
N GLY A 376 -16.80 21.15 17.69
CA GLY A 376 -17.71 20.01 17.59
C GLY A 376 -17.26 18.96 16.59
N ILE A 377 -16.64 19.35 15.47
CA ILE A 377 -16.10 18.40 14.48
C ILE A 377 -14.93 17.61 15.09
N ARG A 378 -14.05 18.27 15.88
CA ARG A 378 -12.95 17.60 16.57
C ARG A 378 -13.47 16.64 17.64
N SER A 379 -14.48 17.05 18.41
CA SER A 379 -15.14 16.21 19.42
C SER A 379 -15.78 14.97 18.80
N LEU A 380 -16.48 15.13 17.67
CA LEU A 380 -17.05 14.02 16.90
C LEU A 380 -15.96 13.02 16.46
N ILE A 381 -14.85 13.51 15.90
CA ILE A 381 -13.74 12.63 15.46
C ILE A 381 -13.10 11.92 16.65
N ASN A 382 -12.86 12.63 17.76
CA ASN A 382 -12.30 12.04 18.97
C ASN A 382 -13.21 10.95 19.52
N LYS A 383 -14.53 11.16 19.51
CA LYS A 383 -15.52 10.18 19.92
C LYS A 383 -15.44 8.91 19.05
N ILE A 384 -15.45 9.05 17.72
CA ILE A 384 -15.27 7.91 16.79
C ILE A 384 -13.95 7.17 17.05
N ASN A 385 -12.87 7.92 17.36
CA ASN A 385 -11.55 7.34 17.63
C ASN A 385 -11.45 6.56 18.95
N GLU A 386 -12.44 6.63 19.85
CA GLU A 386 -12.54 5.72 21.01
C GLU A 386 -12.69 4.25 20.55
N GLY A 387 -13.15 4.03 19.32
CA GLY A 387 -13.27 2.69 18.72
C GLY A 387 -14.47 1.89 19.24
N GLN A 388 -15.36 2.53 19.99
CA GLN A 388 -16.63 1.95 20.43
C GLN A 388 -17.71 2.19 19.38
N GLU A 389 -18.81 1.43 19.48
CA GLU A 389 -20.00 1.71 18.70
C GLU A 389 -20.72 2.95 19.24
N HIS A 390 -21.10 3.85 18.34
CA HIS A 390 -21.86 5.05 18.66
C HIS A 390 -23.11 5.15 17.80
N SER A 391 -24.19 5.66 18.37
CA SER A 391 -25.36 6.02 17.56
C SER A 391 -25.06 7.29 16.75
N VAL A 392 -25.63 7.40 15.55
CA VAL A 392 -25.53 8.63 14.75
C VAL A 392 -26.09 9.82 15.53
N SER A 393 -27.18 9.66 16.29
CA SER A 393 -27.73 10.71 17.14
C SER A 393 -26.74 11.22 18.21
N GLU A 394 -26.00 10.32 18.84
CA GLU A 394 -24.98 10.67 19.84
C GLU A 394 -23.86 11.48 19.20
N LEU A 395 -23.34 11.04 18.05
CA LEU A 395 -22.27 11.74 17.34
C LEU A 395 -22.70 13.14 16.88
N LEU A 396 -23.91 13.27 16.33
CA LEU A 396 -24.45 14.56 15.90
C LEU A 396 -24.70 15.52 17.07
N SER A 397 -24.95 15.02 18.28
CA SER A 397 -25.12 15.85 19.49
C SER A 397 -23.85 16.60 19.92
N LEU A 398 -22.68 16.19 19.41
CA LEU A 398 -21.40 16.85 19.65
C LEU A 398 -21.15 18.04 18.74
N LEU A 399 -21.96 18.19 17.69
CA LEU A 399 -21.89 19.31 16.75
C LEU A 399 -22.66 20.52 17.30
N ASP A 400 -22.48 21.67 16.67
CA ASP A 400 -23.22 22.88 17.03
C ASP A 400 -24.74 22.64 16.88
N PRO A 401 -25.54 22.83 17.94
CA PRO A 401 -26.97 22.54 17.91
C PRO A 401 -27.76 23.44 16.95
N THR A 402 -27.17 24.55 16.49
CA THR A 402 -27.78 25.44 15.49
C THR A 402 -27.63 24.91 14.06
N TRP A 403 -26.75 23.92 13.84
CA TRP A 403 -26.53 23.34 12.51
C TRP A 403 -27.66 22.40 12.11
N ASP A 404 -27.98 22.41 10.82
CA ASP A 404 -28.83 21.36 10.25
C ASP A 404 -28.15 19.99 10.40
N LYS A 405 -28.91 18.98 10.84
CA LYS A 405 -28.44 17.60 11.00
C LYS A 405 -27.79 17.05 9.72
N GLN A 406 -28.21 17.52 8.54
CA GLN A 406 -27.62 17.15 7.26
C GLN A 406 -26.12 17.45 7.19
N ILE A 407 -25.62 18.46 7.91
CA ILE A 407 -24.18 18.75 7.99
C ILE A 407 -23.44 17.60 8.69
N GLY A 408 -23.97 17.12 9.83
CA GLY A 408 -23.40 15.99 10.55
C GLY A 408 -23.46 14.69 9.75
N LEU A 409 -24.59 14.42 9.09
CA LEU A 409 -24.74 13.26 8.21
C LEU A 409 -23.77 13.32 7.02
N TYR A 410 -23.53 14.51 6.47
CA TYR A 410 -22.54 14.72 5.40
C TYR A 410 -21.11 14.42 5.89
N ILE A 411 -20.73 14.87 7.09
CA ILE A 411 -19.42 14.57 7.67
C ILE A 411 -19.25 13.05 7.81
N LEU A 412 -20.23 12.35 8.38
CA LEU A 412 -20.19 10.89 8.52
C LEU A 412 -20.11 10.18 7.17
N LYS A 413 -20.84 10.67 6.16
CA LYS A 413 -20.77 10.16 4.79
C LYS A 413 -19.37 10.29 4.19
N MET A 414 -18.68 11.40 4.42
CA MET A 414 -17.31 11.60 3.93
C MET A 414 -16.32 10.64 4.62
N ILE A 415 -16.47 10.44 5.94
CA ILE A 415 -15.65 9.49 6.70
C ILE A 415 -15.91 8.04 6.26
N TYR A 416 -17.19 7.67 6.05
CA TYR A 416 -17.58 6.36 5.54
C TYR A 416 -17.05 6.11 4.13
N GLY A 417 -17.20 7.09 3.22
CA GLY A 417 -16.72 6.95 1.83
C GLY A 417 -15.21 6.79 1.73
N ALA A 418 -14.47 7.24 2.75
CA ALA A 418 -13.04 7.03 2.91
C ALA A 418 -12.71 5.76 3.75
N HIS A 419 -13.68 4.90 4.05
CA HIS A 419 -13.53 3.66 4.82
C HIS A 419 -12.97 3.87 6.24
N GLY A 420 -13.33 4.99 6.88
CA GLY A 420 -12.95 5.28 8.27
C GLY A 420 -13.90 4.72 9.31
N ILE A 421 -15.15 4.47 8.92
CA ILE A 421 -16.22 3.91 9.75
C ILE A 421 -17.04 2.94 8.92
N ARG A 422 -17.70 1.99 9.59
CA ARG A 422 -18.76 1.14 9.02
C ARG A 422 -20.03 1.21 9.84
N LYS A 423 -21.15 0.84 9.22
CA LYS A 423 -22.41 0.58 9.93
C LYS A 423 -22.37 -0.78 10.63
N VAL A 424 -23.12 -0.92 11.71
CA VAL A 424 -23.16 -2.15 12.54
C VAL A 424 -24.55 -2.80 12.57
N ASN A 425 -25.54 -2.19 11.90
CA ASN A 425 -26.94 -2.63 11.96
C ASN A 425 -27.23 -3.86 11.10
#